data_AF-A0A951E366-F1
#
_entry.id   AF-A0A951E366-F1
#
_cell.length_a   1.000
_cell.length_b   1.000
_cell.length_c   1.000
_cell.angle_alpha   90.00
_cell.angle_beta   90.00
_cell.angle_gamma   90.00
#
_symmetry.space_group_name_H-M   'P 1'
#
loop_
_entity.id
_entity.type
_entity.pdbx_description
1 polymer ?
#
loop_
_entity_poly.entity_id
_entity_poly.type
_entity_poly.pdbx_seq_one_letter_code
_entity_poly.pdbx_strand_id
1 'polypeptide(L)'
;MPDSEARDQEYRTVIGRSLQQVDESVLENGMLPYWPGDKVGNPFVTAQFFWAINEAADAGFFIPEGLADKLRGALLKIVQGQLSASRFERLFALFALSYTPNNQDLAAPAQDLYLQRNETGDEGRALLALALHRLGIMPAEQEQLLREISAPIKPRAFDPLTFTSTTRAEGMCTFAFATIAPKIWPPEKQKRVRDKLNALMSSSASLSTQENLWLLLAFKSILGTEKPSPLKISDGSALFSKNGRSAAWLNCLLPDFALTEQLDQQNLRYLMRAKYAADSPQSERVDRGIRLERVVRNLTDPKRTGNADAPFKLADQILITYRVNTQKTQSYVALEDLLPAGLETVNPALAMIAKFFDLPSGNSEDRALVLSHSELRDRSTLLYFNELFAGTGAYSILARATAAGTFRWPATQISPMYDSRFSGLSPSSVCVVSGE
;
A
#
# COMPACT_ATOMS: atom_id res chain seq x y z
N MET A 1 7.53 -24.54 6.33
CA MET A 1 6.65 -24.32 5.17
C MET A 1 7.34 -24.95 3.96
N PRO A 2 6.66 -25.71 3.11
CA PRO A 2 7.21 -26.12 1.82
C PRO A 2 7.61 -24.86 1.09
N ASP A 3 8.75 -24.93 0.40
CA ASP A 3 9.34 -23.82 -0.34
C ASP A 3 9.68 -22.59 0.52
N SER A 4 9.87 -22.73 1.85
CA SER A 4 10.26 -21.59 2.68
C SER A 4 11.56 -20.94 2.21
N GLU A 5 12.50 -21.75 1.74
CA GLU A 5 13.76 -21.26 1.17
C GLU A 5 13.54 -20.57 -0.18
N ALA A 6 12.71 -21.14 -1.07
CA ALA A 6 12.40 -20.51 -2.35
C ALA A 6 11.64 -19.18 -2.15
N ARG A 7 10.71 -19.11 -1.18
CA ARG A 7 10.02 -17.87 -0.81
C ARG A 7 10.96 -16.84 -0.19
N ASP A 8 11.88 -17.26 0.68
CA ASP A 8 12.91 -16.36 1.21
C ASP A 8 13.78 -15.81 0.07
N GLN A 9 14.18 -16.66 -0.87
CA GLN A 9 14.96 -16.26 -2.04
C GLN A 9 14.20 -15.29 -2.96
N GLU A 10 12.90 -15.53 -3.16
CA GLU A 10 12.02 -14.62 -3.92
C GLU A 10 11.94 -13.26 -3.22
N TYR A 11 11.67 -13.22 -1.91
CA TYR A 11 11.66 -11.98 -1.14
C TYR A 11 12.99 -11.25 -1.18
N ARG A 12 14.10 -11.98 -1.07
CA ARG A 12 15.45 -11.40 -1.16
C ARG A 12 15.70 -10.74 -2.52
N THR A 13 15.28 -11.41 -3.58
CA THR A 13 15.42 -10.92 -4.95
C THR A 13 14.56 -9.67 -5.19
N VAL A 14 13.30 -9.68 -4.75
CA VAL A 14 12.37 -8.56 -4.91
C VAL A 14 12.88 -7.34 -4.12
N ILE A 15 13.23 -7.52 -2.84
CA ILE A 15 13.74 -6.42 -2.01
C ILE A 15 15.06 -5.87 -2.55
N GLY A 16 15.98 -6.75 -2.99
CA GLY A 16 17.25 -6.32 -3.61
C GLY A 16 17.02 -5.47 -4.87
N ARG A 17 16.09 -5.87 -5.74
CA ARG A 17 15.70 -5.07 -6.91
C ARG A 17 15.08 -3.74 -6.52
N SER A 18 14.20 -3.72 -5.51
CA SER A 18 13.59 -2.49 -5.03
C SER A 18 14.62 -1.51 -4.44
N LEU A 19 15.63 -2.00 -3.71
CA LEU A 19 16.71 -1.16 -3.21
C LEU A 19 17.48 -0.48 -4.35
N GLN A 20 17.76 -1.21 -5.42
CA GLN A 20 18.42 -0.63 -6.61
C GLN A 20 17.54 0.43 -7.29
N GLN A 21 16.26 0.11 -7.55
CA GLN A 21 15.32 1.07 -8.16
C GLN A 21 15.19 2.35 -7.34
N VAL A 22 15.28 2.24 -6.02
CA VAL A 22 15.20 3.40 -5.14
C VAL A 22 16.48 4.23 -5.16
N ASP A 23 17.67 3.63 -5.21
CA ASP A 23 18.92 4.39 -5.39
C ASP A 23 18.91 5.18 -6.71
N GLU A 24 18.40 4.58 -7.78
CA GLU A 24 18.22 5.23 -9.08
C GLU A 24 17.19 6.37 -9.06
N SER A 25 16.32 6.42 -8.03
CA SER A 25 15.25 7.42 -7.88
C SER A 25 15.61 8.58 -6.95
N VAL A 26 16.78 8.56 -6.27
CA VAL A 26 17.17 9.62 -5.34
C VAL A 26 17.42 10.93 -6.09
N LEU A 27 16.78 12.01 -5.62
CA LEU A 27 16.94 13.35 -6.20
C LEU A 27 18.22 14.04 -5.73
N GLU A 28 18.61 15.13 -6.39
CA GLU A 28 19.81 15.91 -6.06
C GLU A 28 19.84 16.41 -4.60
N ASN A 29 18.68 16.70 -4.02
CA ASN A 29 18.57 17.12 -2.62
C ASN A 29 18.62 15.96 -1.61
N GLY A 30 18.78 14.71 -2.09
CA GLY A 30 18.85 13.49 -1.29
C GLY A 30 17.49 12.91 -0.89
N MET A 31 16.37 13.53 -1.27
CA MET A 31 15.03 12.98 -1.01
C MET A 31 14.61 11.99 -2.08
N LEU A 32 13.63 11.15 -1.73
CA LEU A 32 12.93 10.28 -2.67
C LEU A 32 11.63 10.92 -3.12
N PRO A 33 11.29 10.84 -4.41
CA PRO A 33 9.95 11.18 -4.88
C PRO A 33 8.90 10.16 -4.43
N TYR A 34 7.63 10.49 -4.63
CA TYR A 34 6.55 9.51 -4.42
C TYR A 34 6.51 8.46 -5.54
N TRP A 35 6.60 8.88 -6.81
CA TRP A 35 6.77 7.98 -7.95
C TRP A 35 8.18 8.08 -8.55
N PRO A 36 8.79 6.98 -9.00
CA PRO A 36 10.03 7.03 -9.77
C PRO A 36 9.89 7.96 -10.98
N GLY A 37 10.87 8.85 -11.18
CA GLY A 37 10.88 9.84 -12.25
C GLY A 37 10.24 11.20 -11.92
N ASP A 38 9.53 11.33 -10.80
CA ASP A 38 9.10 12.66 -10.33
C ASP A 38 10.31 13.51 -9.92
N LYS A 39 10.17 14.83 -10.04
CA LYS A 39 11.25 15.79 -9.74
C LYS A 39 11.15 16.43 -8.35
N VAL A 40 10.10 16.10 -7.61
CA VAL A 40 9.81 16.69 -6.30
C VAL A 40 9.95 15.61 -5.24
N GLY A 41 10.81 15.87 -4.25
CA GLY A 41 11.01 14.95 -3.14
C GLY A 41 9.82 14.95 -2.19
N ASN A 42 9.52 13.78 -1.65
CA ASN A 42 8.46 13.53 -0.68
C ASN A 42 9.10 13.18 0.68
N PRO A 43 9.00 14.07 1.69
CA PRO A 43 9.63 13.84 3.00
C PRO A 43 9.12 12.59 3.70
N PHE A 44 7.82 12.30 3.62
CA PHE A 44 7.23 11.08 4.16
C PHE A 44 7.85 9.80 3.57
N VAL A 45 7.92 9.70 2.25
CA VAL A 45 8.51 8.54 1.55
C VAL A 45 9.99 8.41 1.89
N THR A 46 10.71 9.52 1.93
CA THR A 46 12.13 9.56 2.30
C THR A 46 12.35 9.00 3.71
N ALA A 47 11.56 9.44 4.69
CA ALA A 47 11.66 8.96 6.07
C ALA A 47 11.28 7.47 6.19
N GLN A 48 10.19 7.05 5.55
CA GLN A 48 9.76 5.66 5.58
C GLN A 48 10.77 4.71 4.93
N PHE A 49 11.32 5.09 3.77
CA PHE A 49 12.27 4.24 3.06
C PHE A 49 13.61 4.17 3.79
N PHE A 50 14.07 5.28 4.37
CA PHE A 50 15.27 5.27 5.20
C PHE A 50 15.13 4.32 6.40
N TRP A 51 13.97 4.33 7.06
CA TRP A 51 13.70 3.36 8.13
C TRP A 51 13.71 1.92 7.59
N ALA A 52 13.08 1.67 6.44
CA ALA A 52 13.08 0.34 5.81
C ALA A 52 14.48 -0.15 5.41
N ILE A 53 15.37 0.74 4.94
CA ILE A 53 16.78 0.40 4.65
C ILE A 53 17.51 -0.04 5.91
N ASN A 54 17.31 0.64 7.04
CA ASN A 54 17.95 0.25 8.30
C ASN A 54 17.50 -1.15 8.74
N GLU A 55 16.19 -1.44 8.66
CA GLU A 55 15.66 -2.77 8.97
C GLU A 55 16.17 -3.84 7.96
N ALA A 56 16.34 -3.47 6.69
CA ALA A 56 16.90 -4.37 5.67
C ALA A 56 18.39 -4.65 5.94
N ALA A 57 19.18 -3.63 6.31
CA ALA A 57 20.58 -3.80 6.70
C ALA A 57 20.70 -4.73 7.92
N ASP A 58 19.88 -4.53 8.96
CA ASP A 58 19.83 -5.40 10.14
C ASP A 58 19.44 -6.85 9.79
N ALA A 59 18.64 -7.05 8.74
CA ALA A 59 18.27 -8.35 8.20
C ALA A 59 19.31 -8.96 7.22
N GLY A 60 20.46 -8.28 7.04
CA GLY A 60 21.59 -8.76 6.23
C GLY A 60 21.41 -8.55 4.72
N PHE A 61 20.61 -7.56 4.31
CA PHE A 61 20.50 -7.16 2.90
C PHE A 61 21.67 -6.27 2.48
N PHE A 62 22.12 -6.41 1.23
CA PHE A 62 23.06 -5.47 0.64
C PHE A 62 22.36 -4.14 0.34
N ILE A 63 22.89 -3.06 0.89
CA ILE A 63 22.40 -1.70 0.65
C ILE A 63 23.33 -1.03 -0.39
N PRO A 64 22.80 -0.44 -1.47
CA PRO A 64 23.60 0.30 -2.44
C PRO A 64 24.50 1.36 -1.79
N GLU A 65 25.72 1.50 -2.30
CA GLU A 65 26.74 2.40 -1.74
C GLU A 65 26.25 3.86 -1.78
N GLY A 66 26.38 4.56 -0.63
CA GLY A 66 25.97 5.96 -0.49
C GLY A 66 24.45 6.20 -0.41
N LEU A 67 23.59 5.21 -0.67
CA LEU A 67 22.13 5.38 -0.59
C LEU A 67 21.71 5.83 0.81
N ALA A 68 22.14 5.09 1.84
CA ALA A 68 21.81 5.43 3.23
C ALA A 68 22.31 6.83 3.62
N ASP A 69 23.50 7.22 3.17
CA ASP A 69 24.08 8.53 3.48
C ASP A 69 23.32 9.69 2.82
N LYS A 70 22.93 9.54 1.54
CA LYS A 70 22.11 10.52 0.82
C LYS A 70 20.79 10.77 1.55
N LEU A 71 20.06 9.69 1.87
CA LEU A 71 18.78 9.78 2.56
C LEU A 71 18.94 10.34 3.98
N ARG A 72 19.94 9.88 4.74
CA ARG A 72 20.27 10.40 6.08
C ARG A 72 20.53 11.90 6.04
N GLY A 73 21.31 12.36 5.05
CA GLY A 73 21.59 13.78 4.85
C GLY A 73 20.33 14.60 4.61
N ALA A 74 19.39 14.09 3.80
CA ALA A 74 18.10 14.75 3.58
C ALA A 74 17.24 14.78 4.86
N LEU A 75 17.18 13.68 5.63
CA LEU A 75 16.42 13.63 6.87
C LEU A 75 16.98 14.57 7.95
N LEU A 76 18.30 14.72 8.05
CA LEU A 76 18.91 15.69 8.97
C LEU A 76 18.49 17.12 8.60
N LYS A 77 18.51 17.47 7.31
CA LYS A 77 18.03 18.78 6.82
C LYS A 77 16.53 18.97 7.09
N ILE A 78 15.70 17.93 6.93
CA ILE A 78 14.27 17.96 7.28
C ILE A 78 14.08 18.25 8.77
N VAL A 79 14.73 17.48 9.63
CA VAL A 79 14.61 17.63 11.10
C VAL A 79 15.07 19.03 11.55
N GLN A 80 16.12 19.57 10.94
CA GLN A 80 16.64 20.93 11.19
C GLN A 80 15.82 22.06 10.53
N GLY A 81 14.77 21.74 9.77
CA GLY A 81 13.92 22.73 9.10
C GLY A 81 14.56 23.39 7.86
N GLN A 82 15.62 22.81 7.32
CA GLN A 82 16.32 23.29 6.12
C GLN A 82 15.69 22.76 4.82
N LEU A 83 14.90 21.68 4.90
CA LEU A 83 14.05 21.19 3.82
C LEU A 83 12.57 21.29 4.24
N SER A 84 11.70 21.65 3.29
CA SER A 84 10.26 21.77 3.54
C SER A 84 9.67 20.41 3.91
N ALA A 85 9.02 20.36 5.07
CA ALA A 85 8.33 19.20 5.59
C ALA A 85 7.29 19.66 6.62
N SER A 86 6.19 18.93 6.72
CA SER A 86 5.25 19.10 7.81
C SER A 86 5.88 18.73 9.15
N ARG A 87 5.27 19.17 10.25
CA ARG A 87 5.71 18.78 11.61
C ARG A 87 5.73 17.27 11.80
N PHE A 88 4.71 16.57 11.28
CA PHE A 88 4.64 15.12 11.34
C PHE A 88 5.83 14.47 10.62
N GLU A 89 6.17 14.95 9.42
CA GLU A 89 7.31 14.42 8.67
C GLU A 89 8.64 14.70 9.36
N ARG A 90 8.81 15.85 10.03
CA ARG A 90 9.99 16.12 10.89
C ARG A 90 10.11 15.11 12.03
N LEU A 91 9.00 14.80 12.69
CA LEU A 91 8.95 13.79 13.77
C LEU A 91 9.23 12.38 13.24
N PHE A 92 8.72 12.06 12.05
CA PHE A 92 8.96 10.77 11.41
C PHE A 92 10.42 10.62 10.94
N ALA A 93 11.02 11.70 10.42
CA ALA A 93 12.44 11.75 10.11
C ALA A 93 13.31 11.54 11.36
N LEU A 94 13.00 12.20 12.47
CA LEU A 94 13.70 11.99 13.75
C LEU A 94 13.56 10.53 14.23
N PHE A 95 12.35 9.97 14.16
CA PHE A 95 12.11 8.56 14.47
C PHE A 95 12.97 7.65 13.59
N ALA A 96 12.96 7.83 12.27
CA ALA A 96 13.76 7.00 11.36
C ALA A 96 15.27 7.14 11.59
N LEU A 97 15.75 8.36 11.89
CA LEU A 97 17.15 8.62 12.23
C LEU A 97 17.59 7.95 13.54
N SER A 98 16.70 7.81 14.53
CA SER A 98 17.01 7.11 15.80
C SER A 98 17.33 5.62 15.61
N TYR A 99 17.01 5.04 14.44
CA TYR A 99 17.32 3.66 14.10
C TYR A 99 18.71 3.46 13.53
N THR A 100 19.52 4.53 13.42
CA THR A 100 20.90 4.42 12.95
C THR A 100 21.89 4.17 14.10
N PRO A 101 23.05 3.57 13.83
CA PRO A 101 24.13 3.50 14.82
C PRO A 101 24.73 4.88 15.12
N ASN A 102 24.71 5.81 14.15
CA ASN A 102 25.30 7.15 14.27
C ASN A 102 24.25 8.21 14.62
N ASN A 103 23.79 8.14 15.88
CA ASN A 103 22.77 9.03 16.46
C ASN A 103 23.34 10.33 17.06
N GLN A 104 24.62 10.65 16.77
CA GLN A 104 25.19 11.93 17.16
C GLN A 104 24.36 13.07 16.52
N ASP A 105 24.16 14.15 17.27
CA ASP A 105 23.43 15.36 16.85
C ASP A 105 21.88 15.34 16.83
N LEU A 106 21.23 14.30 17.39
CA LEU A 106 19.76 14.24 17.42
C LEU A 106 19.11 14.83 18.68
N ALA A 107 19.89 15.09 19.75
CA ALA A 107 19.36 15.59 21.01
C ALA A 107 18.76 17.00 20.91
N ALA A 108 19.47 17.95 20.29
CA ALA A 108 18.97 19.32 20.15
C ALA A 108 17.71 19.41 19.25
N PRO A 109 17.65 18.73 18.08
CA PRO A 109 16.41 18.68 17.32
C PRO A 109 15.25 17.95 18.03
N ALA A 110 15.53 16.90 18.81
CA ALA A 110 14.51 16.23 19.61
C ALA A 110 13.91 17.16 20.67
N GLN A 111 14.76 17.97 21.33
CA GLN A 111 14.32 19.00 22.26
C GLN A 111 13.45 20.07 21.57
N ASP A 112 13.86 20.59 20.40
CA ASP A 112 13.07 21.56 19.63
C ASP A 112 11.67 21.02 19.30
N LEU A 113 11.61 19.78 18.78
CA LEU A 113 10.36 19.14 18.42
C LEU A 113 9.48 18.86 19.66
N TYR A 114 10.06 18.55 20.82
CA TYR A 114 9.33 18.39 22.07
C TYR A 114 8.73 19.71 22.59
N LEU A 115 9.45 20.82 22.45
CA LEU A 115 8.94 22.15 22.86
C LEU A 115 7.67 22.52 22.08
N GLN A 116 7.50 21.98 20.87
CA GLN A 116 6.34 22.19 19.99
C GLN A 116 5.27 21.08 20.11
N ARG A 117 5.34 20.21 21.13
CA ARG A 117 4.42 19.06 21.29
C ARG A 117 2.93 19.43 21.39
N ASN A 118 2.60 20.64 21.81
CA ASN A 118 1.21 21.10 21.93
C ASN A 118 0.52 21.20 20.55
N GLU A 119 1.30 21.37 19.49
CA GLU A 119 0.82 21.43 18.11
C GLU A 119 0.99 20.09 17.37
N THR A 120 1.35 19.04 18.11
CA THR A 120 1.58 17.70 17.58
C THR A 120 0.39 16.80 17.88
N GLY A 121 -0.06 16.05 16.87
CA GLY A 121 -1.11 15.04 17.04
C GLY A 121 -0.60 13.76 17.70
N ASP A 122 -1.52 12.85 17.99
CA ASP A 122 -1.27 11.59 18.71
C ASP A 122 -0.15 10.75 18.06
N GLU A 123 -0.13 10.65 16.74
CA GLU A 123 0.89 9.90 15.99
C GLU A 123 2.27 10.54 16.08
N GLY A 124 2.34 11.87 16.04
CA GLY A 124 3.59 12.59 16.19
C GLY A 124 4.15 12.47 17.60
N ARG A 125 3.29 12.49 18.63
CA ARG A 125 3.70 12.22 20.02
C ARG A 125 4.21 10.79 20.17
N ALA A 126 3.56 9.81 19.54
CA ALA A 126 3.98 8.42 19.55
C ALA A 126 5.37 8.23 18.88
N LEU A 127 5.60 8.84 17.71
CA LEU A 127 6.89 8.81 17.02
C LEU A 127 8.00 9.47 17.84
N LEU A 128 7.72 10.63 18.44
CA LEU A 128 8.71 11.30 19.29
C LEU A 128 9.04 10.47 20.52
N ALA A 129 8.04 9.93 21.22
CA ALA A 129 8.28 9.08 22.38
C ALA A 129 9.13 7.85 22.02
N LEU A 130 8.88 7.22 20.87
CA LEU A 130 9.69 6.12 20.36
C LEU A 130 11.13 6.54 20.03
N ALA A 131 11.31 7.71 19.41
CA ALA A 131 12.63 8.24 19.10
C ALA A 131 13.43 8.54 20.38
N LEU A 132 12.82 9.23 21.36
CA LEU A 132 13.45 9.52 22.66
C LEU A 132 13.82 8.24 23.41
N HIS A 133 12.91 7.25 23.41
CA HIS A 133 13.16 5.95 24.01
C HIS A 133 14.38 5.25 23.40
N ARG A 134 14.47 5.22 22.07
CA ARG A 134 15.56 4.56 21.35
C ARG A 134 16.89 5.29 21.51
N LEU A 135 16.85 6.62 21.59
CA LEU A 135 18.02 7.46 21.86
C LEU A 135 18.46 7.41 23.33
N GLY A 136 17.61 6.94 24.24
CA GLY A 136 17.91 6.92 25.68
C GLY A 136 17.98 8.31 26.31
N ILE A 137 17.22 9.27 25.78
CA ILE A 137 17.22 10.68 26.24
C ILE A 137 15.83 11.12 26.70
N MET A 138 15.78 12.18 27.51
CA MET A 138 14.54 12.88 27.88
C MET A 138 13.41 11.95 28.43
N PRO A 139 13.68 11.13 29.46
CA PRO A 139 12.72 10.13 29.94
C PRO A 139 11.44 10.73 30.53
N ALA A 140 11.52 11.93 31.12
CA ALA A 140 10.35 12.61 31.69
C ALA A 140 9.42 13.12 30.57
N GLU A 141 10.01 13.69 29.52
CA GLU A 141 9.35 14.17 28.32
C GLU A 141 8.71 13.02 27.54
N GLN A 142 9.40 11.90 27.43
CA GLN A 142 8.86 10.66 26.86
C GLN A 142 7.58 10.22 27.60
N GLU A 143 7.58 10.21 28.93
CA GLU A 143 6.38 9.85 29.71
C GLU A 143 5.26 10.88 29.50
N GLN A 144 5.59 12.17 29.47
CA GLN A 144 4.62 13.25 29.23
C GLN A 144 3.94 13.11 27.86
N LEU A 145 4.69 12.83 26.79
CA LEU A 145 4.15 12.63 25.44
C LEU A 145 3.10 11.51 25.41
N LEU A 146 3.38 10.38 26.09
CA LEU A 146 2.46 9.26 26.16
C LEU A 146 1.20 9.58 26.98
N ARG A 147 1.32 10.39 28.03
CA ARG A 147 0.16 10.86 28.82
C ARG A 147 -0.76 11.77 28.03
N GLU A 148 -0.22 12.53 27.08
CA GLU A 148 -0.96 13.47 26.22
C GLU A 148 -1.64 12.79 25.01
N ILE A 149 -1.43 11.48 24.78
CA ILE A 149 -2.14 10.73 23.74
C ILE A 149 -3.58 10.45 24.17
N SER A 150 -4.54 10.82 23.33
CA SER A 150 -5.97 10.59 23.58
C SER A 150 -6.31 9.10 23.64
N ALA A 151 -7.17 8.71 24.59
CA ALA A 151 -7.71 7.36 24.70
C ALA A 151 -9.23 7.42 24.94
N PRO A 152 -10.08 7.06 23.95
CA PRO A 152 -9.74 6.55 22.62
C PRO A 152 -9.13 7.61 21.70
N ILE A 153 -8.44 7.15 20.64
CA ILE A 153 -7.96 8.00 19.56
C ILE A 153 -9.15 8.66 18.86
N LYS A 154 -9.05 9.97 18.60
CA LYS A 154 -10.14 10.72 17.96
C LYS A 154 -10.34 10.27 16.51
N PRO A 155 -11.58 10.00 16.08
CA PRO A 155 -11.90 9.72 14.67
C PRO A 155 -11.40 10.83 13.75
N ARG A 156 -10.84 10.46 12.59
CA ARG A 156 -10.33 11.40 11.57
C ARG A 156 -10.47 10.79 10.18
N ALA A 157 -10.61 11.65 9.18
CA ALA A 157 -10.53 11.26 7.78
C ALA A 157 -9.07 11.00 7.37
N PHE A 158 -8.89 10.34 6.21
CA PHE A 158 -7.60 10.24 5.57
C PHE A 158 -7.03 11.63 5.24
N ASP A 159 -5.75 11.84 5.52
CA ASP A 159 -4.98 13.03 5.13
C ASP A 159 -3.90 12.64 4.12
N PRO A 160 -3.93 13.15 2.89
CA PRO A 160 -2.96 12.79 1.84
C PRO A 160 -1.53 13.31 2.09
N LEU A 161 -1.33 14.27 2.98
CA LEU A 161 0.00 14.78 3.27
C LEU A 161 0.79 13.81 4.18
N THR A 162 0.12 13.29 5.21
CA THR A 162 0.76 12.49 6.27
C THR A 162 0.33 11.02 6.27
N PHE A 163 -0.60 10.67 5.38
CA PHE A 163 -1.29 9.38 5.32
C PHE A 163 -2.01 8.99 6.61
N THR A 164 -2.34 9.97 7.48
CA THR A 164 -3.01 9.67 8.74
C THR A 164 -4.40 9.10 8.52
N SER A 165 -4.79 8.15 9.35
CA SER A 165 -6.16 7.65 9.51
C SER A 165 -6.38 7.27 10.97
N THR A 166 -7.63 7.06 11.40
CA THR A 166 -7.89 6.60 12.78
C THR A 166 -7.21 5.27 13.07
N THR A 167 -7.34 4.30 12.16
CA THR A 167 -6.78 2.95 12.33
C THR A 167 -5.25 2.99 12.37
N ARG A 168 -4.61 3.77 11.50
CA ARG A 168 -3.15 3.97 11.51
C ARG A 168 -2.70 4.59 12.83
N ALA A 169 -3.41 5.63 13.29
CA ALA A 169 -3.07 6.30 14.54
C ALA A 169 -3.20 5.39 15.76
N GLU A 170 -4.24 4.54 15.81
CA GLU A 170 -4.37 3.50 16.83
C GLU A 170 -3.21 2.50 16.80
N GLY A 171 -2.80 2.06 15.60
CA GLY A 171 -1.63 1.19 15.40
C GLY A 171 -0.33 1.83 15.90
N MET A 172 -0.03 3.05 15.45
CA MET A 172 1.16 3.80 15.86
C MET A 172 1.24 4.04 17.37
N CYS A 173 0.14 4.49 17.98
CA CYS A 173 0.11 4.73 19.42
C CYS A 173 0.26 3.42 20.20
N THR A 174 -0.42 2.36 19.77
CA THR A 174 -0.27 1.03 20.37
C THR A 174 1.17 0.54 20.29
N PHE A 175 1.80 0.68 19.13
CA PHE A 175 3.20 0.31 18.95
C PHE A 175 4.11 1.06 19.92
N ALA A 176 3.91 2.37 20.10
CA ALA A 176 4.66 3.16 21.09
C ALA A 176 4.43 2.67 22.54
N PHE A 177 3.18 2.51 22.96
CA PHE A 177 2.86 2.04 24.31
C PHE A 177 3.40 0.64 24.60
N ALA A 178 3.28 -0.30 23.65
CA ALA A 178 3.75 -1.66 23.81
C ALA A 178 5.29 -1.77 23.79
N THR A 179 5.97 -0.94 22.98
CA THR A 179 7.43 -0.93 22.91
C THR A 179 8.04 -0.32 24.16
N ILE A 180 7.52 0.83 24.62
CA ILE A 180 8.05 1.55 25.77
C ILE A 180 7.63 0.91 27.09
N ALA A 181 6.44 0.31 27.14
CA ALA A 181 5.82 -0.27 28.33
C ALA A 181 5.83 0.66 29.57
N PRO A 182 5.32 1.90 29.46
CA PRO A 182 5.31 2.83 30.59
C PRO A 182 4.33 2.34 31.68
N LYS A 183 4.47 2.84 32.91
CA LYS A 183 3.56 2.50 34.03
C LYS A 183 2.07 2.76 33.72
N ILE A 184 1.79 3.73 32.84
CA ILE A 184 0.44 4.08 32.38
C ILE A 184 -0.13 3.11 31.32
N TRP A 185 0.53 1.98 31.07
CA TRP A 185 0.12 0.89 30.17
C TRP A 185 -0.23 -0.42 30.92
N PRO A 186 -1.21 -0.39 31.84
CA PRO A 186 -1.54 -1.55 32.66
C PRO A 186 -2.25 -2.66 31.86
N PRO A 187 -2.35 -3.89 32.41
CA PRO A 187 -2.92 -5.05 31.72
C PRO A 187 -4.32 -4.82 31.14
N GLU A 188 -5.16 -3.99 31.77
CA GLU A 188 -6.51 -3.69 31.31
C GLU A 188 -6.50 -2.92 29.98
N LYS A 189 -5.57 -1.96 29.82
CA LYS A 189 -5.40 -1.23 28.55
C LYS A 189 -4.86 -2.15 27.46
N GLN A 190 -3.92 -3.02 27.81
CA GLN A 190 -3.39 -4.05 26.90
C GLN A 190 -4.52 -4.96 26.39
N LYS A 191 -5.38 -5.44 27.31
CA LYS A 191 -6.54 -6.28 26.96
C LYS A 191 -7.48 -5.57 25.97
N ARG A 192 -7.83 -4.31 26.22
CA ARG A 192 -8.70 -3.52 25.32
C ARG A 192 -8.14 -3.42 23.90
N VAL A 193 -6.83 -3.21 23.77
CA VAL A 193 -6.18 -3.17 22.46
C VAL A 193 -6.16 -4.54 21.79
N ARG A 194 -5.86 -5.61 22.53
CA ARG A 194 -5.96 -6.98 22.00
C ARG A 194 -7.38 -7.25 21.49
N ASP A 195 -8.40 -6.91 22.26
CA ASP A 195 -9.81 -7.12 21.87
C ASP A 195 -10.16 -6.36 20.57
N LYS A 196 -9.67 -5.12 20.42
CA LYS A 196 -9.82 -4.35 19.17
C LYS A 196 -9.10 -5.00 17.98
N LEU A 197 -7.84 -5.39 18.15
CA LEU A 197 -7.08 -6.08 17.09
C LEU A 197 -7.77 -7.39 16.69
N ASN A 198 -8.32 -8.12 17.65
CA ASN A 198 -9.07 -9.34 17.40
C ASN A 198 -10.34 -9.08 16.59
N ALA A 199 -11.11 -8.06 16.97
CA ALA A 199 -12.31 -7.67 16.23
C ALA A 199 -11.95 -7.27 14.78
N LEU A 200 -10.84 -6.56 14.59
CA LEU A 200 -10.36 -6.16 13.27
C LEU A 200 -9.93 -7.37 12.43
N MET A 201 -9.16 -8.31 13.02
CA MET A 201 -8.75 -9.55 12.34
C MET A 201 -9.92 -10.46 11.98
N SER A 202 -10.99 -10.45 12.78
CA SER A 202 -12.23 -11.19 12.49
C SER A 202 -13.15 -10.47 11.48
N SER A 203 -12.78 -9.27 11.04
CA SER A 203 -13.56 -8.49 10.07
C SER A 203 -12.98 -8.63 8.66
N SER A 204 -13.82 -8.39 7.64
CA SER A 204 -13.38 -8.22 6.25
C SER A 204 -12.99 -6.76 5.95
N ALA A 205 -12.46 -6.03 6.94
CA ALA A 205 -12.07 -4.64 6.76
C ALA A 205 -10.98 -4.51 5.69
N SER A 206 -11.23 -3.67 4.70
CA SER A 206 -10.23 -3.33 3.69
C SER A 206 -9.30 -2.27 4.28
N LEU A 207 -8.09 -2.67 4.66
CA LEU A 207 -7.10 -1.80 5.27
C LEU A 207 -6.10 -1.32 4.22
N SER A 208 -5.71 -0.05 4.30
CA SER A 208 -4.61 0.49 3.49
C SER A 208 -3.27 -0.14 3.87
N THR A 209 -2.26 0.02 3.00
CA THR A 209 -0.89 -0.46 3.28
C THR A 209 -0.29 0.20 4.53
N GLN A 210 -0.60 1.48 4.77
CA GLN A 210 -0.14 2.21 5.96
C GLN A 210 -0.83 1.71 7.23
N GLU A 211 -2.13 1.47 7.19
CA GLU A 211 -2.84 0.89 8.34
C GLU A 211 -2.34 -0.52 8.65
N ASN A 212 -2.18 -1.36 7.62
CA ASN A 212 -1.65 -2.72 7.77
C ASN A 212 -0.23 -2.73 8.37
N LEU A 213 0.67 -1.86 7.89
CA LEU A 213 2.04 -1.78 8.41
C LEU A 213 2.06 -1.49 9.91
N TRP A 214 1.39 -0.41 10.34
CA TRP A 214 1.43 0.01 11.74
C TRP A 214 0.68 -0.93 12.68
N LEU A 215 -0.42 -1.53 12.22
CA LEU A 215 -1.11 -2.58 12.97
C LEU A 215 -0.26 -3.84 13.11
N LEU A 216 0.49 -4.23 12.08
CA LEU A 216 1.39 -5.38 12.14
C LEU A 216 2.52 -5.14 13.16
N LEU A 217 3.08 -3.94 13.20
CA LEU A 217 4.11 -3.57 14.19
C LEU A 217 3.55 -3.55 15.61
N ALA A 218 2.35 -2.99 15.80
CA ALA A 218 1.64 -3.04 17.07
C ALA A 218 1.34 -4.48 17.52
N PHE A 219 0.92 -5.34 16.59
CA PHE A 219 0.67 -6.74 16.85
C PHE A 219 1.97 -7.47 17.26
N LYS A 220 3.07 -7.25 16.53
CA LYS A 220 4.39 -7.82 16.84
C LYS A 220 4.89 -7.41 18.23
N SER A 221 4.75 -6.14 18.61
CA SER A 221 5.21 -5.64 19.91
C SER A 221 4.38 -6.19 21.08
N ILE A 222 3.09 -6.46 20.88
CA ILE A 222 2.25 -7.13 21.89
C ILE A 222 2.61 -8.62 22.00
N LEU A 223 2.76 -9.33 20.87
CA LEU A 223 3.03 -10.77 20.85
C LEU A 223 4.35 -11.16 21.52
N GLY A 224 5.38 -10.31 21.47
CA GLY A 224 6.68 -10.59 22.10
C GLY A 224 6.60 -10.88 23.61
N THR A 225 5.46 -10.59 24.25
CA THR A 225 5.19 -10.85 25.66
C THR A 225 4.57 -12.23 25.94
N GLU A 226 4.01 -12.91 24.94
CA GLU A 226 3.28 -14.17 25.11
C GLU A 226 4.16 -15.40 24.84
N LYS A 227 4.00 -16.44 25.67
CA LYS A 227 4.69 -17.74 25.49
C LYS A 227 3.66 -18.88 25.40
N PRO A 228 2.89 -18.98 24.30
CA PRO A 228 1.91 -20.05 24.15
C PRO A 228 2.60 -21.42 24.10
N SER A 229 1.88 -22.45 24.54
CA SER A 229 2.34 -23.84 24.41
C SER A 229 2.43 -24.24 22.93
N PRO A 230 3.35 -25.15 22.56
CA PRO A 230 3.37 -25.74 21.22
C PRO A 230 2.02 -26.41 20.89
N LEU A 231 1.62 -26.33 19.63
CA LEU A 231 0.42 -26.99 19.11
C LEU A 231 0.61 -28.51 19.08
N LYS A 232 -0.44 -29.24 19.41
CA LYS A 232 -0.55 -30.68 19.20
C LYS A 232 -1.61 -30.92 18.13
N ILE A 233 -1.16 -31.37 16.97
CA ILE A 233 -2.02 -31.67 15.82
C ILE A 233 -1.66 -33.08 15.38
N SER A 234 -2.68 -33.92 15.21
CA SER A 234 -2.55 -35.33 14.81
C SER A 234 -2.45 -35.53 13.29
N ASP A 235 -2.77 -34.50 12.50
CA ASP A 235 -2.64 -34.51 11.04
C ASP A 235 -1.19 -34.35 10.58
N GLY A 236 -0.68 -35.36 9.87
CA GLY A 236 0.67 -35.37 9.29
C GLY A 236 0.86 -34.41 8.11
N SER A 237 -0.21 -33.85 7.53
CA SER A 237 -0.13 -32.85 6.45
C SER A 237 0.13 -31.43 6.95
N ALA A 238 -0.04 -31.20 8.25
CA ALA A 238 0.12 -29.88 8.86
C ALA A 238 1.60 -29.43 8.88
N LEU A 239 1.82 -28.17 8.52
CA LEU A 239 3.14 -27.57 8.47
C LEU A 239 3.37 -26.68 9.67
N PHE A 240 4.32 -27.04 10.53
CA PHE A 240 4.59 -26.29 11.75
C PHE A 240 5.60 -25.16 11.55
N SER A 241 5.42 -24.09 12.32
CA SER A 241 6.44 -23.06 12.52
C SER A 241 7.66 -23.63 13.26
N LYS A 242 8.83 -22.98 13.13
CA LYS A 242 10.07 -23.41 13.82
C LYS A 242 9.92 -23.52 15.34
N ASN A 243 9.03 -22.73 15.94
CA ASN A 243 8.75 -22.75 17.38
C ASN A 243 7.59 -23.68 17.78
N GLY A 244 6.99 -24.40 16.84
CA GLY A 244 5.88 -25.33 17.07
C GLY A 244 4.56 -24.70 17.51
N ARG A 245 4.43 -23.37 17.50
CA ARG A 245 3.27 -22.62 18.03
C ARG A 245 2.25 -22.22 16.97
N SER A 246 2.53 -22.48 15.71
CA SER A 246 1.63 -22.20 14.59
C SER A 246 1.73 -23.34 13.60
N ALA A 247 0.60 -23.67 12.98
CA ALA A 247 0.52 -24.65 11.91
C ALA A 247 -0.23 -24.05 10.72
N ALA A 248 0.07 -24.54 9.52
CA ALA A 248 -0.60 -24.16 8.30
C ALA A 248 -0.85 -25.37 7.42
N TRP A 249 -1.96 -25.32 6.69
CA TRP A 249 -2.29 -26.23 5.61
C TRP A 249 -2.29 -25.40 4.33
N LEU A 250 -1.45 -25.79 3.38
CA LEU A 250 -1.27 -25.06 2.13
C LEU A 250 -1.80 -25.92 0.98
N ASN A 251 -2.35 -25.26 -0.04
CA ASN A 251 -2.83 -25.91 -1.28
C ASN A 251 -3.93 -26.96 -1.06
N CYS A 252 -4.75 -26.80 -0.02
CA CYS A 252 -5.93 -27.64 0.20
C CYS A 252 -7.09 -27.17 -0.66
N LEU A 253 -7.86 -28.11 -1.21
CA LEU A 253 -9.16 -27.81 -1.81
C LEU A 253 -10.14 -27.45 -0.69
N LEU A 254 -10.96 -26.43 -0.92
CA LEU A 254 -11.89 -25.92 0.09
C LEU A 254 -12.89 -26.99 0.62
N PRO A 255 -13.45 -27.89 -0.22
CA PRO A 255 -14.38 -28.93 0.26
C PRO A 255 -13.74 -29.98 1.17
N ASP A 256 -12.41 -30.16 1.11
CA ASP A 256 -11.69 -31.21 1.84
C ASP A 256 -11.20 -30.73 3.22
N PHE A 257 -11.54 -29.50 3.63
CA PHE A 257 -10.98 -28.87 4.81
C PHE A 257 -11.88 -29.01 6.06
N ALA A 258 -11.54 -29.95 6.94
CA ALA A 258 -12.21 -30.19 8.22
C ALA A 258 -11.30 -29.87 9.43
N LEU A 259 -11.12 -28.58 9.74
CA LEU A 259 -10.18 -28.12 10.77
C LEU A 259 -10.58 -28.51 12.21
N THR A 260 -11.88 -28.69 12.48
CA THR A 260 -12.42 -28.77 13.85
C THR A 260 -12.19 -30.10 14.56
N GLU A 261 -11.97 -31.20 13.83
CA GLU A 261 -11.83 -32.54 14.43
C GLU A 261 -10.37 -32.86 14.83
N GLN A 262 -9.41 -32.07 14.39
CA GLN A 262 -7.97 -32.40 14.45
C GLN A 262 -7.17 -31.54 15.44
N LEU A 263 -7.84 -30.66 16.17
CA LEU A 263 -7.23 -29.67 17.06
C LEU A 263 -7.63 -29.88 18.51
N ASP A 264 -6.63 -29.90 19.42
CA ASP A 264 -6.88 -29.79 20.86
C ASP A 264 -7.72 -28.54 21.16
N GLN A 265 -8.71 -28.65 22.06
CA GLN A 265 -9.66 -27.59 22.47
C GLN A 265 -9.02 -26.42 23.25
N GLN A 266 -7.83 -25.95 22.84
CA GLN A 266 -7.24 -24.72 23.36
C GLN A 266 -7.87 -23.50 22.68
N ASN A 267 -7.65 -22.30 23.25
CA ASN A 267 -8.03 -21.02 22.62
C ASN A 267 -7.20 -20.77 21.36
N LEU A 268 -7.51 -21.48 20.27
CA LEU A 268 -6.85 -21.36 18.99
C LEU A 268 -7.47 -20.20 18.20
N ARG A 269 -6.62 -19.54 17.41
CA ARG A 269 -7.03 -18.58 16.39
C ARG A 269 -6.59 -19.11 15.04
N TYR A 270 -7.47 -19.05 14.05
CA TYR A 270 -7.19 -19.51 12.70
C TYR A 270 -7.49 -18.41 11.68
N LEU A 271 -6.76 -18.43 10.57
CA LEU A 271 -7.01 -17.62 9.39
C LEU A 271 -7.16 -18.56 8.20
N MET A 272 -8.29 -18.48 7.51
CA MET A 272 -8.50 -19.20 6.25
C MET A 272 -8.39 -18.23 5.08
N ARG A 273 -7.59 -18.58 4.08
CA ARG A 273 -7.49 -17.85 2.82
C ARG A 273 -7.76 -18.81 1.67
N ALA A 274 -8.87 -18.59 0.96
CA ALA A 274 -9.25 -19.36 -0.21
C ALA A 274 -9.19 -18.49 -1.48
N LYS A 275 -8.87 -19.11 -2.62
CA LYS A 275 -9.05 -18.55 -3.96
C LYS A 275 -10.05 -19.42 -4.69
N TYR A 276 -11.09 -18.83 -5.23
CA TYR A 276 -12.16 -19.54 -5.95
C TYR A 276 -12.62 -18.69 -7.14
N ALA A 277 -13.19 -19.35 -8.14
CA ALA A 277 -13.90 -18.69 -9.23
C ALA A 277 -15.41 -18.76 -8.94
N ALA A 278 -16.13 -17.66 -9.16
CA ALA A 278 -17.59 -17.65 -9.04
C ALA A 278 -18.23 -18.20 -10.33
N ASP A 279 -19.39 -18.86 -10.20
CA ASP A 279 -20.13 -19.46 -11.33
C ASP A 279 -20.60 -18.43 -12.36
N SER A 280 -20.91 -17.20 -11.91
CA SER A 280 -21.17 -16.06 -12.77
C SER A 280 -20.01 -15.06 -12.71
N PRO A 281 -19.10 -15.06 -13.70
CA PRO A 281 -17.98 -14.12 -13.76
C PRO A 281 -18.39 -12.73 -14.27
N GLN A 282 -19.70 -12.45 -14.35
CA GLN A 282 -20.19 -11.13 -14.71
C GLN A 282 -20.25 -10.25 -13.46
N SER A 283 -19.54 -9.13 -13.51
CA SER A 283 -19.61 -8.10 -12.48
C SER A 283 -20.45 -6.94 -13.01
N GLU A 284 -21.45 -6.55 -12.24
CA GLU A 284 -22.18 -5.31 -12.47
C GLU A 284 -21.37 -4.11 -11.98
N ARG A 285 -21.83 -2.92 -12.35
CA ARG A 285 -21.27 -1.67 -11.86
C ARG A 285 -21.42 -1.58 -10.34
N VAL A 286 -20.38 -1.07 -9.68
CA VAL A 286 -20.43 -0.73 -8.25
C VAL A 286 -19.93 0.69 -8.07
N ASP A 287 -20.74 1.53 -7.45
CA ASP A 287 -20.40 2.93 -7.17
C ASP A 287 -20.29 3.13 -5.65
N ARG A 288 -19.06 3.13 -5.10
CA ARG A 288 -18.79 3.47 -3.69
C ARG A 288 -18.11 4.83 -3.62
N GLY A 289 -18.88 5.86 -3.93
CA GLY A 289 -18.41 7.26 -3.96
C GLY A 289 -17.48 7.61 -5.13
N ILE A 290 -17.12 6.63 -5.97
CA ILE A 290 -16.50 6.84 -7.28
C ILE A 290 -17.30 6.02 -8.28
N ARG A 291 -17.78 6.67 -9.34
CA ARG A 291 -18.41 6.04 -10.50
C ARG A 291 -17.38 5.91 -11.61
N LEU A 292 -17.34 4.73 -12.24
CA LEU A 292 -16.40 4.42 -13.31
C LEU A 292 -17.12 3.83 -14.53
N GLU A 293 -16.79 4.33 -15.70
CA GLU A 293 -17.24 3.80 -16.99
C GLU A 293 -16.04 3.53 -17.90
N ARG A 294 -15.94 2.31 -18.44
CA ARG A 294 -15.01 1.96 -19.50
C ARG A 294 -15.71 2.11 -20.85
N VAL A 295 -15.23 3.03 -21.68
CA VAL A 295 -15.74 3.28 -23.04
C VAL A 295 -14.69 2.81 -24.03
N VAL A 296 -15.06 1.89 -24.92
CA VAL A 296 -14.15 1.30 -25.90
C VAL A 296 -14.57 1.76 -27.30
N ARG A 297 -13.61 2.28 -28.07
CA ARG A 297 -13.82 2.72 -29.45
C ARG A 297 -12.72 2.18 -30.35
N ASN A 298 -13.09 1.65 -31.50
CA ASN A 298 -12.14 1.29 -32.53
C ASN A 298 -11.84 2.52 -33.41
N LEU A 299 -10.57 2.93 -33.44
CA LEU A 299 -10.09 4.06 -34.23
C LEU A 299 -9.84 3.68 -35.69
N THR A 300 -9.66 2.38 -35.99
CA THR A 300 -9.50 1.87 -37.35
C THR A 300 -10.85 1.76 -38.06
N ASP A 301 -11.88 1.27 -37.38
CA ASP A 301 -13.26 1.22 -37.90
C ASP A 301 -14.29 1.32 -36.76
N PRO A 302 -14.96 2.47 -36.60
CA PRO A 302 -15.91 2.70 -35.52
C PRO A 302 -17.11 1.75 -35.48
N LYS A 303 -17.42 1.01 -36.56
CA LYS A 303 -18.52 0.04 -36.59
C LYS A 303 -18.17 -1.25 -35.85
N ARG A 304 -16.88 -1.57 -35.71
CA ARG A 304 -16.40 -2.74 -34.96
C ARG A 304 -16.28 -2.36 -33.49
N THR A 305 -17.19 -2.88 -32.67
CA THR A 305 -17.30 -2.54 -31.24
C THR A 305 -16.62 -3.55 -30.31
N GLY A 306 -16.15 -4.68 -30.87
CA GLY A 306 -15.51 -5.75 -30.10
C GLY A 306 -16.49 -6.71 -29.44
N ASN A 307 -17.79 -6.55 -29.71
CA ASN A 307 -18.83 -7.49 -29.31
C ASN A 307 -18.96 -8.62 -30.34
N ALA A 308 -19.68 -9.70 -30.00
CA ALA A 308 -19.87 -10.84 -30.90
C ALA A 308 -20.46 -10.47 -32.27
N ASP A 309 -21.42 -9.53 -32.32
CA ASP A 309 -22.07 -9.11 -33.56
C ASP A 309 -21.24 -8.12 -34.40
N ALA A 310 -20.19 -7.54 -33.81
CA ALA A 310 -19.33 -6.54 -34.44
C ALA A 310 -17.89 -6.67 -33.92
N PRO A 311 -17.21 -7.79 -34.20
CA PRO A 311 -15.90 -8.10 -33.63
C PRO A 311 -14.83 -7.12 -34.13
N PHE A 312 -13.78 -6.91 -33.33
CA PHE A 312 -12.56 -6.27 -33.82
C PHE A 312 -11.86 -7.17 -34.85
N LYS A 313 -10.89 -6.65 -35.60
CA LYS A 313 -9.92 -7.48 -36.33
C LYS A 313 -8.52 -7.27 -35.79
N LEU A 314 -7.64 -8.21 -36.12
CA LEU A 314 -6.21 -8.09 -35.86
C LEU A 314 -5.66 -6.75 -36.36
N ALA A 315 -4.75 -6.18 -35.57
CA ALA A 315 -4.10 -4.89 -35.76
C ALA A 315 -5.00 -3.63 -35.61
N ASP A 316 -6.29 -3.78 -35.29
CA ASP A 316 -7.13 -2.63 -34.95
C ASP A 316 -6.54 -1.81 -33.80
N GLN A 317 -6.64 -0.49 -33.94
CA GLN A 317 -6.27 0.46 -32.90
C GLN A 317 -7.50 0.76 -32.06
N ILE A 318 -7.42 0.44 -30.76
CA ILE A 318 -8.54 0.55 -29.83
C ILE A 318 -8.24 1.66 -28.83
N LEU A 319 -9.12 2.64 -28.73
CA LEU A 319 -9.11 3.65 -27.67
C LEU A 319 -9.96 3.15 -26.51
N ILE A 320 -9.36 3.05 -25.33
CA ILE A 320 -10.06 2.73 -24.08
C ILE A 320 -10.07 4.00 -23.24
N THR A 321 -11.26 4.55 -23.01
CA THR A 321 -11.47 5.74 -22.19
C THR A 321 -12.12 5.36 -20.87
N TYR A 322 -11.47 5.71 -19.77
CA TYR A 322 -12.00 5.59 -18.42
C TYR A 322 -12.63 6.92 -18.01
N ARG A 323 -13.97 6.96 -17.93
CA ARG A 323 -14.70 8.13 -17.43
C ARG A 323 -15.00 7.92 -15.96
N VAL A 324 -14.58 8.87 -15.15
CA VAL A 324 -14.67 8.80 -13.69
C VAL A 324 -15.48 9.98 -13.18
N ASN A 325 -16.38 9.74 -12.24
CA ASN A 325 -17.09 10.79 -11.52
C ASN A 325 -16.99 10.57 -10.01
N THR A 326 -16.64 11.61 -9.26
CA THR A 326 -16.60 11.59 -7.79
C THR A 326 -17.17 12.88 -7.23
N GLN A 327 -17.86 12.82 -6.08
CA GLN A 327 -18.46 13.99 -5.44
C GLN A 327 -17.46 14.84 -4.66
N LYS A 328 -16.32 14.26 -4.29
CA LYS A 328 -15.23 14.93 -3.57
C LYS A 328 -13.88 14.57 -4.18
N THR A 329 -12.88 15.40 -3.92
CA THR A 329 -11.50 15.08 -4.28
C THR A 329 -11.05 13.81 -3.56
N GLN A 330 -10.48 12.88 -4.32
CA GLN A 330 -9.84 11.67 -3.82
C GLN A 330 -8.33 11.78 -4.08
N SER A 331 -7.51 11.23 -3.19
CA SER A 331 -6.05 11.30 -3.30
C SER A 331 -5.44 9.91 -3.44
N TYR A 332 -4.34 9.82 -4.20
CA TYR A 332 -3.62 8.58 -4.52
C TYR A 332 -4.56 7.47 -5.00
N VAL A 333 -5.23 7.71 -6.12
CA VAL A 333 -6.19 6.80 -6.73
C VAL A 333 -5.49 5.88 -7.72
N ALA A 334 -5.70 4.57 -7.56
CA ALA A 334 -5.30 3.57 -8.52
C ALA A 334 -6.51 3.16 -9.36
N LEU A 335 -6.33 3.12 -10.68
CA LEU A 335 -7.22 2.51 -11.64
C LEU A 335 -6.53 1.29 -12.25
N GLU A 336 -7.18 0.13 -12.16
CA GLU A 336 -6.69 -1.14 -12.68
C GLU A 336 -7.66 -1.67 -13.74
N ASP A 337 -7.15 -1.86 -14.96
CA ASP A 337 -7.87 -2.53 -16.04
C ASP A 337 -7.16 -3.83 -16.41
N LEU A 338 -7.78 -4.97 -16.10
CA LEU A 338 -7.30 -6.28 -16.53
C LEU A 338 -7.67 -6.48 -18.00
N LEU A 339 -6.66 -6.48 -18.88
CA LEU A 339 -6.87 -6.54 -20.32
C LEU A 339 -7.36 -7.93 -20.74
N PRO A 340 -8.28 -8.01 -21.72
CA PRO A 340 -8.63 -9.29 -22.33
C PRO A 340 -7.42 -9.77 -23.13
N ALA A 341 -7.19 -11.09 -23.19
CA ALA A 341 -5.98 -11.65 -23.80
C ALA A 341 -5.81 -11.35 -25.30
N GLY A 342 -6.84 -10.85 -25.98
CA GLY A 342 -6.77 -10.40 -27.38
C GLY A 342 -6.29 -8.97 -27.58
N LEU A 343 -6.11 -8.19 -26.50
CA LEU A 343 -5.69 -6.78 -26.56
C LEU A 343 -4.39 -6.55 -25.79
N GLU A 344 -3.51 -5.72 -26.35
CA GLU A 344 -2.29 -5.24 -25.71
C GLU A 344 -2.25 -3.72 -25.66
N THR A 345 -1.95 -3.15 -24.49
CA THR A 345 -1.81 -1.69 -24.34
C THR A 345 -0.55 -1.19 -25.03
N VAL A 346 -0.69 -0.07 -25.74
CA VAL A 346 0.41 0.61 -26.42
C VAL A 346 1.14 1.50 -25.41
N ASN A 347 2.45 1.30 -25.24
CA ASN A 347 3.27 2.11 -24.34
C ASN A 347 3.79 3.39 -25.04
N PRO A 348 3.29 4.59 -24.69
CA PRO A 348 3.74 5.84 -25.32
C PRO A 348 5.17 6.23 -24.97
N ALA A 349 5.77 5.68 -23.91
CA ALA A 349 7.14 5.98 -23.50
C ALA A 349 8.19 5.41 -24.47
N LEU A 350 7.80 4.51 -25.39
CA LEU A 350 8.69 4.00 -26.42
C LEU A 350 8.87 5.04 -27.53
N ALA A 351 10.11 5.49 -27.76
CA ALA A 351 10.43 6.62 -28.63
C ALA A 351 9.90 6.51 -30.08
N MET A 352 9.75 5.29 -30.62
CA MET A 352 9.15 5.08 -31.94
C MET A 352 7.62 5.20 -31.93
N ILE A 353 6.97 4.88 -30.81
CA ILE A 353 5.52 4.95 -30.64
C ILE A 353 5.09 6.40 -30.40
N ALA A 354 5.82 7.14 -29.56
CA ALA A 354 5.53 8.54 -29.23
C ALA A 354 5.40 9.45 -30.47
N LYS A 355 6.15 9.18 -31.55
CA LYS A 355 6.13 9.96 -32.80
C LYS A 355 4.80 9.89 -33.55
N PHE A 356 4.01 8.85 -33.32
CA PHE A 356 2.72 8.60 -33.96
C PHE A 356 1.58 8.56 -32.94
N PHE A 357 1.85 9.00 -31.71
CA PHE A 357 0.92 8.93 -30.59
C PHE A 357 0.11 10.23 -30.54
N ASP A 358 -1.11 10.20 -31.06
CA ASP A 358 -2.09 11.26 -30.88
C ASP A 358 -3.37 10.64 -30.30
N LEU A 359 -3.67 10.95 -29.04
CA LEU A 359 -4.94 10.55 -28.43
C LEU A 359 -6.00 11.49 -29.00
N PRO A 360 -7.06 10.98 -29.65
CA PRO A 360 -8.11 11.85 -30.15
C PRO A 360 -8.69 12.67 -29.00
N SER A 361 -8.95 13.96 -29.25
CA SER A 361 -9.54 14.86 -28.28
C SER A 361 -10.77 14.20 -27.65
N GLY A 362 -10.76 14.07 -26.32
CA GLY A 362 -11.87 13.52 -25.56
C GLY A 362 -13.14 14.37 -25.72
N ASN A 363 -14.23 13.93 -25.10
CA ASN A 363 -15.43 14.78 -25.01
C ASN A 363 -15.04 16.11 -24.33
N SER A 364 -15.30 17.24 -24.99
CA SER A 364 -14.85 18.56 -24.54
C SER A 364 -15.42 19.00 -23.19
N GLU A 365 -16.46 18.31 -22.70
CA GLU A 365 -17.07 18.55 -21.40
C GLU A 365 -16.37 17.84 -20.23
N ASP A 366 -15.66 16.73 -20.49
CA ASP A 366 -14.99 15.96 -19.45
C ASP A 366 -13.58 16.53 -19.19
N ARG A 367 -13.23 16.76 -17.91
CA ARG A 367 -11.87 17.19 -17.57
C ARG A 367 -10.85 16.09 -17.85
N ALA A 368 -9.76 16.40 -18.55
CA ALA A 368 -8.63 15.47 -18.67
C ALA A 368 -8.01 15.17 -17.29
N LEU A 369 -7.90 13.90 -16.92
CA LEU A 369 -7.24 13.49 -15.69
C LEU A 369 -5.71 13.59 -15.85
N VAL A 370 -5.02 14.02 -14.80
CA VAL A 370 -3.56 14.17 -14.79
C VAL A 370 -2.93 12.88 -14.26
N LEU A 371 -2.41 12.06 -15.16
CA LEU A 371 -1.70 10.84 -14.80
C LEU A 371 -0.45 11.17 -13.99
N SER A 372 -0.29 10.55 -12.82
CA SER A 372 0.90 10.67 -11.98
C SER A 372 1.90 9.55 -12.25
N HIS A 373 1.41 8.33 -12.48
CA HIS A 373 2.25 7.18 -12.81
C HIS A 373 1.44 6.14 -13.57
N SER A 374 2.11 5.27 -14.32
CA SER A 374 1.46 4.13 -14.98
C SER A 374 2.38 2.92 -15.01
N GLU A 375 1.80 1.75 -14.83
CA GLU A 375 2.45 0.47 -15.10
C GLU A 375 1.68 -0.26 -16.19
N LEU A 376 2.32 -0.45 -17.34
CA LEU A 376 1.75 -1.15 -18.47
C LEU A 376 2.34 -2.57 -18.49
N ARG A 377 1.58 -3.53 -17.95
CA ARG A 377 1.97 -4.95 -17.84
C ARG A 377 1.24 -5.76 -18.90
N ASP A 378 1.74 -6.96 -19.22
CA ASP A 378 1.16 -7.84 -20.25
C ASP A 378 -0.34 -8.12 -20.05
N ARG A 379 -0.79 -8.22 -18.79
CA ARG A 379 -2.17 -8.60 -18.43
C ARG A 379 -3.00 -7.44 -17.88
N SER A 380 -2.41 -6.28 -17.64
CA SER A 380 -3.07 -5.21 -16.89
C SER A 380 -2.47 -3.85 -17.19
N THR A 381 -3.33 -2.85 -17.31
CA THR A 381 -2.94 -1.44 -17.29
C THR A 381 -3.27 -0.86 -15.94
N LEU A 382 -2.25 -0.36 -15.24
CA LEU A 382 -2.39 0.32 -13.95
C LEU A 382 -2.11 1.81 -14.15
N LEU A 383 -3.06 2.65 -13.77
CA LEU A 383 -2.97 4.11 -13.88
C LEU A 383 -3.16 4.72 -12.51
N TYR A 384 -2.26 5.63 -12.14
CA TYR A 384 -2.25 6.25 -10.82
C TYR A 384 -2.44 7.77 -10.93
N PHE A 385 -3.32 8.30 -10.09
CA PHE A 385 -3.64 9.72 -10.00
C PHE A 385 -3.45 10.18 -8.56
N ASN A 386 -2.46 11.03 -8.30
CA ASN A 386 -2.25 11.59 -6.96
C ASN A 386 -3.46 12.43 -6.52
N GLU A 387 -4.16 13.07 -7.46
CA GLU A 387 -5.38 13.81 -7.22
C GLU A 387 -6.44 13.50 -8.28
N LEU A 388 -7.62 13.11 -7.81
CA LEU A 388 -8.84 12.97 -8.61
C LEU A 388 -9.86 13.96 -8.06
N PHE A 389 -9.89 15.19 -8.58
CA PHE A 389 -10.81 16.21 -8.07
C PHE A 389 -12.28 15.86 -8.33
N ALA A 390 -13.16 16.45 -7.52
CA ALA A 390 -14.60 16.37 -7.70
C ALA A 390 -15.06 16.72 -9.14
N GLY A 391 -16.17 16.11 -9.54
CA GLY A 391 -16.75 16.22 -10.88
C GLY A 391 -16.40 15.04 -11.78
N THR A 392 -16.64 15.22 -13.08
CA THR A 392 -16.35 14.23 -14.11
C THR A 392 -14.99 14.49 -14.74
N GLY A 393 -14.20 13.44 -14.92
CA GLY A 393 -13.00 13.49 -15.73
C GLY A 393 -12.77 12.20 -16.50
N ALA A 394 -11.88 12.25 -17.49
CA ALA A 394 -11.56 11.11 -18.33
C ALA A 394 -10.05 10.95 -18.53
N TYR A 395 -9.62 9.70 -18.65
CA TYR A 395 -8.28 9.33 -19.12
C TYR A 395 -8.39 8.25 -20.17
N SER A 396 -7.58 8.33 -21.22
CA SER A 396 -7.62 7.37 -22.33
C SER A 396 -6.26 6.71 -22.53
N ILE A 397 -6.29 5.42 -22.88
CA ILE A 397 -5.14 4.67 -23.35
C ILE A 397 -5.43 4.12 -24.76
N LEU A 398 -4.37 3.78 -25.48
CA LEU A 398 -4.46 3.03 -26.72
C LEU A 398 -4.11 1.58 -26.46
N ALA A 399 -4.84 0.67 -27.09
CA ALA A 399 -4.54 -0.75 -27.16
C ALA A 399 -4.59 -1.21 -28.62
N ARG A 400 -4.03 -2.39 -28.88
CA ARG A 400 -4.03 -3.04 -30.19
C ARG A 400 -4.61 -4.44 -30.08
N ALA A 401 -5.42 -4.83 -31.06
CA ALA A 401 -5.85 -6.22 -31.20
C ALA A 401 -4.71 -7.10 -31.73
N THR A 402 -4.27 -8.07 -30.94
CA THR A 402 -3.09 -8.90 -31.23
C THR A 402 -3.38 -10.39 -31.35
N ALA A 403 -4.47 -10.88 -30.75
CA ALA A 403 -4.87 -12.28 -30.86
C ALA A 403 -6.37 -12.42 -31.16
N ALA A 404 -6.70 -13.32 -32.08
CA ALA A 404 -8.07 -13.66 -32.44
C ALA A 404 -8.70 -14.60 -31.39
N GLY A 405 -9.99 -14.41 -31.11
CA GLY A 405 -10.75 -15.22 -30.15
C GLY A 405 -11.79 -14.43 -29.38
N THR A 406 -12.43 -15.12 -28.44
CA THR A 406 -13.44 -14.56 -27.53
C THR A 406 -12.88 -14.56 -26.11
N PHE A 407 -12.71 -13.38 -25.55
CA PHE A 407 -12.02 -13.18 -24.27
C PHE A 407 -12.93 -12.51 -23.27
N ARG A 408 -12.88 -12.95 -22.01
CA ARG A 408 -13.49 -12.21 -20.91
C ARG A 408 -12.69 -10.93 -20.68
N TRP A 409 -13.41 -9.84 -20.47
CA TRP A 409 -12.83 -8.56 -20.08
C TRP A 409 -13.38 -8.19 -18.70
N PRO A 410 -12.62 -8.45 -17.62
CA PRO A 410 -13.05 -8.15 -16.26
C PRO A 410 -13.48 -6.69 -16.09
N ALA A 411 -14.22 -6.41 -15.02
CA ALA A 411 -14.52 -5.05 -14.60
C ALA A 411 -13.20 -4.27 -14.39
N THR A 412 -13.14 -3.04 -14.89
CA THR A 412 -12.10 -2.09 -14.47
C THR A 412 -12.41 -1.66 -13.05
N GLN A 413 -11.39 -1.57 -12.21
CA GLN A 413 -11.50 -1.12 -10.82
C GLN A 413 -10.84 0.25 -10.66
N ILE A 414 -11.43 1.09 -9.81
CA ILE A 414 -10.80 2.32 -9.32
C ILE A 414 -10.96 2.44 -7.81
N SER A 415 -9.89 2.79 -7.10
CA SER A 415 -9.94 3.00 -5.64
C SER A 415 -8.78 3.85 -5.14
N PRO A 416 -8.97 4.73 -4.15
CA PRO A 416 -7.86 5.33 -3.41
C PRO A 416 -7.05 4.26 -2.68
N MET A 417 -5.73 4.33 -2.81
CA MET A 417 -4.78 3.38 -2.21
C MET A 417 -4.82 3.39 -0.68
N TYR A 418 -5.22 4.52 -0.08
CA TYR A 418 -5.18 4.73 1.37
C TYR A 418 -6.54 5.08 1.98
N ASP A 419 -7.62 5.05 1.20
CA ASP A 419 -8.99 5.27 1.69
C ASP A 419 -9.97 4.30 1.02
N SER A 420 -9.98 3.07 1.55
CA SER A 420 -10.74 1.93 1.02
C SER A 420 -12.27 2.07 1.12
N ARG A 421 -12.75 3.11 1.81
CA ARG A 421 -14.19 3.43 1.87
C ARG A 421 -14.72 3.83 0.50
N PHE A 422 -13.85 4.29 -0.39
CA PHE A 422 -14.18 4.70 -1.74
C PHE A 422 -13.68 3.68 -2.76
N SER A 423 -14.51 3.37 -3.74
CA SER A 423 -14.14 2.54 -4.89
C SER A 423 -15.19 2.67 -6.00
N GLY A 424 -14.84 2.22 -7.19
CA GLY A 424 -15.74 2.06 -8.31
C GLY A 424 -15.38 0.81 -9.12
N LEU A 425 -16.39 0.13 -9.67
CA LEU A 425 -16.23 -0.94 -10.65
C LEU A 425 -17.03 -0.60 -11.89
N SER A 426 -16.43 -0.74 -13.08
CA SER A 426 -17.20 -0.81 -14.31
C SER A 426 -17.95 -2.16 -14.41
N PRO A 427 -18.93 -2.30 -15.31
CA PRO A 427 -19.38 -3.64 -15.70
C PRO A 427 -18.23 -4.43 -16.34
N SER A 428 -18.21 -5.74 -16.13
CA SER A 428 -17.42 -6.67 -16.96
C SER A 428 -18.01 -6.78 -18.36
N SER A 429 -17.19 -7.11 -19.36
CA SER A 429 -17.63 -7.33 -20.74
C SER A 429 -16.92 -8.52 -21.40
N VAL A 430 -17.21 -8.75 -22.67
CA VAL A 430 -16.49 -9.71 -23.53
C VAL A 430 -15.81 -8.91 -24.64
N CYS A 431 -14.63 -9.36 -25.07
CA CYS A 431 -13.92 -8.83 -26.22
C CYS A 431 -13.78 -9.93 -27.27
N VAL A 432 -14.25 -9.67 -28.49
CA VAL A 432 -14.17 -10.58 -29.63
C VAL A 432 -13.28 -9.96 -30.70
N VAL A 433 -12.26 -10.71 -31.10
CA VAL A 433 -11.33 -10.35 -32.18
C VAL A 433 -11.42 -11.43 -33.27
N SER A 434 -11.80 -11.03 -34.47
CA SER A 434 -11.82 -11.87 -35.67
C SER A 434 -10.41 -12.09 -36.21
N GLY A 435 -10.12 -13.33 -36.62
CA GLY A 435 -8.92 -13.69 -37.39
C GLY A 435 -9.09 -13.50 -38.90
N GLU A 436 -10.33 -13.33 -39.37
CA GLU A 436 -10.72 -13.10 -40.78
C GLU A 436 -10.98 -11.63 -41.08
#